data_AF-A0A6P5RN26-F1
#
_entry.id   AF-A0A6P5RN26-F1
#
_cell.length_a   1.000
_cell.length_b   1.000
_cell.length_c   1.000
_cell.angle_alpha   90.00
_cell.angle_beta   90.00
_cell.angle_gamma   90.00
#
_symmetry.space_group_name_H-M   'P 1'
#
loop_
_entity.id
_entity.type
_entity.pdbx_description
1 polymer ?
#
loop_
_entity_poly.entity_id
_entity_poly.type
_entity_poly.pdbx_seq_one_letter_code
_entity_poly.pdbx_strand_id
1 'polypeptide(L)'
;MRPVKLTTKVFGYTPAKNDFLFEKRLQNYIFDILMQYSRGKSALVFCSTRKGAQEAAHRLSQTVMAFGRSNPFIKNREQQERLREASLSCSDKQMQSYIPYGVGYHNGGLSMKDRNLIESLFLKGDIQILCTTNTLAHGINLPAHTVVIKSTQHFNKEKGLYMEYDRSTIQQ
;
A
#
# COMPACT_ATOMS: atom_id res chain seq x y z
N MET A 1 6.36 8.90 -24.97
CA MET A 1 5.99 7.46 -24.93
C MET A 1 6.50 6.90 -23.60
N ARG A 2 5.69 6.18 -22.79
CA ARG A 2 6.18 5.62 -21.51
C ARG A 2 7.21 4.53 -21.82
N PRO A 3 8.39 4.49 -21.17
CA PRO A 3 9.46 3.54 -21.47
C PRO A 3 9.08 2.08 -21.14
N VAL A 4 8.07 1.87 -20.29
CA VAL A 4 7.55 0.54 -19.92
C VAL A 4 6.06 0.46 -20.26
N LYS A 5 5.66 -0.59 -20.96
CA LYS A 5 4.26 -0.85 -21.30
C LYS A 5 3.49 -1.22 -20.02
N LEU A 6 2.50 -0.41 -19.68
CA LEU A 6 1.60 -0.69 -18.55
C LEU A 6 0.42 -1.52 -19.01
N THR A 7 -0.01 -2.46 -18.16
CA THR A 7 -1.25 -3.22 -18.33
C THR A 7 -2.21 -2.80 -17.23
N THR A 8 -3.33 -2.18 -17.60
CA THR A 8 -4.37 -1.76 -16.66
C THR A 8 -5.46 -2.82 -16.60
N LYS A 9 -5.89 -3.15 -15.38
CA LYS A 9 -7.04 -4.02 -15.12
C LYS A 9 -7.99 -3.33 -14.16
N VAL A 10 -9.29 -3.43 -14.41
CA VAL A 10 -10.35 -2.86 -13.58
C VAL A 10 -11.19 -4.00 -13.04
N PHE A 11 -11.38 -4.02 -11.72
CA PHE A 11 -12.19 -5.04 -11.03
C PHE A 11 -13.42 -4.38 -10.45
N GLY A 12 -14.60 -4.78 -10.93
CA GLY A 12 -15.87 -4.41 -10.34
C GLY A 12 -16.19 -5.30 -9.16
N TYR A 13 -16.71 -4.71 -8.08
CA TYR A 13 -17.17 -5.42 -6.90
C TYR A 13 -18.62 -5.04 -6.62
N THR A 14 -19.42 -5.99 -6.16
CA THR A 14 -20.79 -5.74 -5.70
C THR A 14 -20.78 -4.56 -4.73
N PRO A 15 -21.75 -3.63 -4.73
CA PRO A 15 -21.84 -2.55 -3.75
C PRO A 15 -22.03 -3.04 -2.30
N ALA A 16 -21.77 -2.18 -1.32
CA ALA A 16 -22.08 -2.44 0.09
C ALA A 16 -23.32 -1.63 0.50
N LYS A 17 -23.73 -1.72 1.76
CA LYS A 17 -24.85 -0.92 2.28
C LYS A 17 -24.62 0.60 2.13
N ASN A 18 -23.37 1.04 2.16
CA ASN A 18 -22.96 2.42 1.88
C ASN A 18 -21.48 2.45 1.44
N ASP A 19 -21.03 3.60 0.92
CA ASP A 19 -19.68 3.78 0.38
C ASP A 19 -18.57 3.57 1.42
N PHE A 20 -18.81 3.95 2.67
CA PHE A 20 -17.85 3.70 3.76
C PHE A 20 -17.60 2.21 3.99
N LEU A 21 -18.66 1.41 4.02
CA LEU A 21 -18.55 -0.04 4.15
C LEU A 21 -17.99 -0.67 2.88
N PHE A 22 -18.26 -0.08 1.71
CA PHE A 22 -17.68 -0.51 0.45
C PHE A 22 -16.16 -0.34 0.46
N GLU A 23 -15.67 0.85 0.80
CA GLU A 23 -14.25 1.19 0.96
C GLU A 23 -13.51 0.23 1.88
N LYS A 24 -14.14 -0.13 3.00
CA LYS A 24 -13.58 -1.06 3.98
C LYS A 24 -13.54 -2.48 3.43
N ARG A 25 -14.61 -2.94 2.76
CA ARG A 25 -14.64 -4.28 2.15
C ARG A 25 -13.57 -4.44 1.07
N LEU A 26 -13.28 -3.40 0.31
CA LEU A 26 -12.25 -3.45 -0.74
C LEU A 26 -10.86 -3.86 -0.23
N GLN A 27 -10.56 -3.60 1.05
CA GLN A 27 -9.30 -4.02 1.69
C GLN A 27 -9.09 -5.54 1.64
N ASN A 28 -10.17 -6.32 1.64
CA ASN A 28 -10.11 -7.79 1.67
C ASN A 28 -9.62 -8.40 0.36
N TYR A 29 -9.71 -7.67 -0.76
CA TYR A 29 -9.32 -8.17 -2.08
C TYR A 29 -7.88 -7.82 -2.48
N ILE A 30 -7.24 -6.91 -1.73
CA ILE A 30 -5.92 -6.37 -2.11
C ILE A 30 -4.87 -7.48 -2.11
N PHE A 31 -4.88 -8.37 -1.13
CA PHE A 31 -3.92 -9.47 -1.05
C PHE A 31 -4.00 -10.39 -2.30
N ASP A 32 -5.20 -10.79 -2.70
CA ASP A 32 -5.39 -11.67 -3.87
C ASP A 32 -4.94 -11.00 -5.17
N ILE A 33 -5.24 -9.70 -5.33
CA ILE A 33 -4.74 -8.89 -6.45
C ILE A 33 -3.21 -8.87 -6.45
N LEU A 34 -2.58 -8.65 -5.30
CA LEU A 34 -1.13 -8.64 -5.20
C LEU A 34 -0.54 -10.01 -5.54
N MET A 35 -1.10 -11.10 -5.02
CA MET A 35 -0.65 -12.45 -5.34
C MET A 35 -0.74 -12.76 -6.84
N GLN A 36 -1.82 -12.30 -7.49
CA GLN A 36 -2.05 -12.56 -8.91
C GLN A 36 -1.13 -11.72 -9.82
N TYR A 37 -0.85 -10.47 -9.45
CA TYR A 37 -0.24 -9.49 -10.37
C TYR A 37 1.15 -9.01 -9.97
N SER A 38 1.50 -9.01 -8.68
CA SER A 38 2.80 -8.51 -8.22
C SER A 38 3.95 -9.45 -8.54
N ARG A 39 3.67 -10.77 -8.63
CA ARG A 39 4.68 -11.80 -8.91
C ARG A 39 5.89 -11.70 -7.97
N GLY A 40 5.64 -11.37 -6.69
CA GLY A 40 6.68 -11.20 -5.68
C GLY A 40 7.55 -9.95 -5.84
N LYS A 41 7.13 -8.98 -6.67
CA LYS A 41 7.80 -7.68 -6.86
C LYS A 41 7.07 -6.56 -6.13
N SER A 42 7.72 -5.39 -6.07
CA SER A 42 7.24 -4.23 -5.34
C SER A 42 5.87 -3.75 -5.83
N ALA A 43 5.01 -3.39 -4.88
CA ALA A 43 3.67 -2.93 -5.12
C ALA A 43 3.31 -1.71 -4.27
N LEU A 44 2.69 -0.72 -4.91
CA LEU A 44 2.06 0.42 -4.26
C LEU A 44 0.56 0.21 -4.16
N VAL A 45 -0.01 0.47 -3.00
CA VAL A 45 -1.45 0.42 -2.75
C VAL A 45 -1.94 1.82 -2.39
N PHE A 46 -2.55 2.50 -3.35
CA PHE A 46 -3.11 3.84 -3.18
C PHE A 46 -4.47 3.78 -2.51
N CYS A 47 -4.65 4.58 -1.46
CA CYS A 47 -5.85 4.70 -0.66
C CYS A 47 -6.32 6.16 -0.60
N SER A 48 -7.62 6.34 -0.48
CA SER A 48 -8.25 7.67 -0.44
C SER A 48 -7.92 8.50 0.80
N THR A 49 -7.52 7.87 1.91
CA THR A 49 -7.26 8.55 3.18
C THR A 49 -6.03 7.98 3.90
N ARG A 50 -5.44 8.79 4.79
CA ARG A 50 -4.33 8.37 5.67
C ARG A 50 -4.71 7.14 6.50
N LYS A 51 -5.92 7.15 7.07
CA LYS A 51 -6.45 6.04 7.87
C LYS A 51 -6.66 4.80 7.01
N GLY A 52 -7.17 4.95 5.79
CA GLY A 52 -7.33 3.85 4.84
C GLY A 52 -6.00 3.19 4.47
N ALA A 53 -4.92 3.97 4.28
CA ALA A 53 -3.59 3.43 4.04
C ALA A 53 -3.05 2.63 5.23
N GLN A 54 -3.23 3.12 6.46
CA GLN A 54 -2.85 2.41 7.69
C GLN A 54 -3.64 1.11 7.87
N GLU A 55 -4.96 1.14 7.63
CA GLU A 55 -5.82 -0.04 7.73
C GLU A 55 -5.51 -1.09 6.66
N ALA A 56 -5.25 -0.66 5.43
CA ALA A 56 -4.83 -1.57 4.36
C ALA A 56 -3.49 -2.24 4.70
N ALA A 57 -2.51 -1.48 5.18
CA ALA A 57 -1.23 -2.04 5.62
C ALA A 57 -1.39 -3.00 6.81
N HIS A 58 -2.27 -2.67 7.77
CA HIS A 58 -2.59 -3.57 8.88
C HIS A 58 -3.20 -4.88 8.41
N ARG A 59 -4.20 -4.83 7.51
CA ARG A 59 -4.86 -6.02 7.00
C ARG A 59 -3.90 -6.90 6.20
N LEU A 60 -3.06 -6.28 5.37
CA LEU A 60 -2.03 -6.98 4.61
C LEU A 60 -0.98 -7.60 5.53
N SER A 61 -0.50 -6.87 6.54
CA SER A 61 0.48 -7.38 7.51
C SER A 61 -0.06 -8.59 8.27
N GLN A 62 -1.31 -8.54 8.75
CA GLN A 62 -1.98 -9.69 9.37
C GLN A 62 -2.06 -10.90 8.44
N THR A 63 -2.41 -10.65 7.18
CA THR A 63 -2.53 -11.72 6.18
C THR A 63 -1.17 -12.39 5.95
N VAL A 64 -0.10 -11.60 5.71
CA VAL A 64 1.24 -12.15 5.45
C VAL A 64 1.89 -12.77 6.70
N MET A 65 1.56 -12.28 7.89
CA MET A 65 1.98 -12.88 9.16
C MET A 65 1.51 -14.33 9.28
N ALA A 66 0.28 -14.62 8.84
CA ALA A 66 -0.29 -15.96 8.88
C ALA A 66 0.47 -16.97 7.98
N PHE A 67 1.22 -16.50 6.97
CA PHE A 67 2.05 -17.37 6.13
C PHE A 67 3.38 -17.77 6.79
N GLY A 68 3.80 -17.10 7.86
CA GLY A 68 5.04 -17.41 8.57
C GLY A 68 6.26 -17.45 7.64
N ARG A 69 6.93 -18.62 7.56
CA ARG A 69 8.10 -18.84 6.69
C ARG A 69 7.77 -18.84 5.19
N SER A 70 6.49 -19.01 4.84
CA SER A 70 6.00 -19.02 3.47
C SER A 70 5.51 -17.65 3.01
N ASN A 71 5.87 -16.56 3.72
CA ASN A 71 5.50 -15.20 3.33
C ASN A 71 6.07 -14.88 1.92
N PRO A 72 5.20 -14.68 0.90
CA PRO A 72 5.64 -14.49 -0.48
C PRO A 72 6.32 -13.14 -0.74
N PHE A 73 6.29 -12.23 0.24
CA PHE A 73 6.87 -10.89 0.16
C PHE A 73 8.24 -10.78 0.84
N ILE A 74 8.76 -11.89 1.37
CA ILE A 74 10.12 -12.02 1.89
C ILE A 74 10.91 -12.92 0.95
N LYS A 75 11.96 -12.37 0.33
CA LYS A 75 12.83 -13.03 -0.65
C LYS A 75 13.79 -14.00 0.01
N ASN A 76 14.38 -13.60 1.14
CA ASN A 76 15.36 -14.41 1.86
C ASN A 76 15.50 -13.97 3.33
N ARG A 77 16.26 -14.75 4.10
CA ARG A 77 16.49 -14.52 5.54
C ARG A 77 17.25 -13.21 5.81
N GLU A 78 18.23 -12.86 4.98
CA GLU A 78 19.00 -11.63 5.14
C GLU A 78 18.12 -10.38 5.01
N GLN A 79 17.19 -10.37 4.05
CA GLN A 79 16.19 -9.31 3.93
C GLN A 79 15.33 -9.23 5.19
N GLN A 80 14.90 -10.38 5.72
CA GLN A 80 14.09 -10.41 6.93
C GLN A 80 14.84 -9.85 8.16
N GLU A 81 16.14 -10.14 8.29
CA GLU A 81 16.99 -9.62 9.36
C GLU A 81 17.16 -8.09 9.23
N ARG A 82 17.46 -7.57 8.02
CA ARG A 82 17.50 -6.13 7.76
C ARG A 82 16.18 -5.42 8.10
N LEU A 83 15.04 -6.04 7.74
CA LEU A 83 13.72 -5.49 8.07
C LEU A 83 13.47 -5.48 9.58
N ARG A 84 13.89 -6.51 10.32
CA ARG A 84 13.77 -6.54 11.79
C ARG A 84 14.60 -5.44 12.42
N GLU A 85 15.84 -5.26 12.01
CA GLU A 85 16.70 -4.17 12.50
C GLU A 85 16.13 -2.79 12.18
N ALA A 86 15.67 -2.60 10.94
CA ALA A 86 15.04 -1.35 10.51
C ALA A 86 13.77 -1.05 11.31
N SER A 87 12.99 -2.07 11.67
CA SER A 87 11.78 -1.91 12.48
C SER A 87 12.09 -1.29 13.84
N LEU A 88 13.22 -1.62 14.47
CA LEU A 88 13.64 -1.04 15.76
C LEU A 88 13.96 0.47 15.67
N SER A 89 14.29 0.97 14.48
CA SER A 89 14.59 2.38 14.24
C SER A 89 13.36 3.24 13.96
N CYS A 90 12.22 2.59 13.67
CA CYS A 90 10.94 3.25 13.40
C CYS A 90 10.27 3.70 14.70
N SER A 91 9.70 4.90 14.73
CA SER A 91 9.00 5.40 15.94
C SER A 91 7.52 5.02 15.99
N ASP A 92 6.92 4.74 14.85
CA ASP A 92 5.52 4.34 14.73
C ASP A 92 5.32 2.88 15.14
N LYS A 93 4.66 2.65 16.28
CA LYS A 93 4.44 1.31 16.85
C LYS A 93 3.71 0.35 15.92
N GLN A 94 2.78 0.84 15.10
CA GLN A 94 2.07 -0.02 14.16
C GLN A 94 3.03 -0.48 13.06
N MET A 95 3.78 0.47 12.49
CA MET A 95 4.75 0.20 11.44
C MET A 95 5.89 -0.71 11.91
N GLN A 96 6.36 -0.58 13.16
CA GLN A 96 7.32 -1.52 13.77
C GLN A 96 6.85 -2.97 13.64
N SER A 97 5.55 -3.23 13.80
CA SER A 97 5.00 -4.59 13.69
C SER A 97 4.78 -5.06 12.23
N TYR A 98 4.83 -4.16 11.25
CA TYR A 98 4.55 -4.47 9.84
C TYR A 98 5.83 -4.66 9.02
N ILE A 99 6.84 -3.81 9.26
CA ILE A 99 8.12 -3.81 8.54
C ILE A 99 8.75 -5.22 8.47
N PRO A 100 8.82 -6.03 9.55
CA PRO A 100 9.43 -7.36 9.51
C PRO A 100 8.81 -8.33 8.50
N TYR A 101 7.61 -8.03 8.00
CA TYR A 101 6.87 -8.85 7.04
C TYR A 101 6.85 -8.26 5.63
N GLY A 102 7.66 -7.22 5.37
CA GLY A 102 7.79 -6.60 4.05
C GLY A 102 6.62 -5.68 3.68
N VAL A 103 5.85 -5.23 4.68
CA VAL A 103 4.68 -4.35 4.51
C VAL A 103 4.90 -3.03 5.25
N GLY A 104 4.53 -1.92 4.64
CA GLY A 104 4.58 -0.60 5.25
C GLY A 104 3.45 0.32 4.79
N TYR A 105 3.39 1.50 5.39
CA TYR A 105 2.58 2.60 4.85
C TYR A 105 3.35 3.91 4.83
N HIS A 106 2.97 4.78 3.91
CA HIS A 106 3.49 6.14 3.78
C HIS A 106 2.33 7.14 3.74
N ASN A 107 2.30 8.07 4.69
CA ASN A 107 1.35 9.17 4.67
C ASN A 107 1.90 10.38 5.43
N GLY A 108 1.29 11.56 5.22
CA GLY A 108 1.72 12.82 5.83
C GLY A 108 1.57 12.92 7.35
N GLY A 109 1.00 11.91 8.03
CA GLY A 109 0.96 11.82 9.49
C GLY A 109 2.23 11.23 10.12
N LEU A 110 3.13 10.67 9.31
CA LEU A 110 4.39 10.10 9.78
C LEU A 110 5.47 11.16 10.00
N SER A 111 6.35 10.90 10.97
CA SER A 111 7.56 11.68 11.17
C SER A 111 8.42 11.67 9.89
N MET A 112 9.20 12.73 9.66
CA MET A 112 10.13 12.77 8.51
C MET A 112 11.11 11.59 8.55
N LYS A 113 11.56 11.20 9.75
CA LYS A 113 12.46 10.05 9.95
C LYS A 113 11.81 8.75 9.46
N ASP A 114 10.58 8.48 9.86
CA ASP A 114 9.88 7.24 9.48
C ASP A 114 9.51 7.22 7.98
N ARG A 115 9.18 8.37 7.40
CA ARG A 115 8.98 8.50 5.95
C ARG A 115 10.25 8.16 5.17
N ASN A 116 11.38 8.76 5.55
CA ASN A 116 12.66 8.47 4.90
C ASN A 116 13.06 7.00 5.06
N LEU A 117 12.80 6.41 6.24
CA LEU A 117 13.04 4.99 6.49
C LEU A 117 12.22 4.10 5.54
N ILE A 118 10.90 4.31 5.49
CA ILE A 118 10.01 3.46 4.69
C ILE A 118 10.27 3.60 3.18
N GLU A 119 10.56 4.82 2.73
CA GLU A 119 10.96 5.09 1.34
C GLU A 119 12.27 4.36 0.99
N SER A 120 13.28 4.47 1.86
CA SER A 120 14.57 3.80 1.63
C SER A 120 14.42 2.28 1.55
N LEU A 121 13.64 1.68 2.46
CA LEU A 121 13.38 0.24 2.46
C LEU A 121 12.60 -0.21 1.21
N PHE A 122 11.65 0.59 0.74
CA PHE A 122 10.91 0.30 -0.49
C PHE A 122 11.81 0.40 -1.73
N LEU A 123 12.62 1.47 -1.83
CA LEU A 123 13.56 1.68 -2.94
C LEU A 123 14.64 0.58 -3.02
N LYS A 124 15.12 0.09 -1.88
CA LYS A 124 16.03 -1.06 -1.81
C LYS A 124 15.34 -2.40 -2.14
N GLY A 125 14.01 -2.40 -2.20
CA GLY A 125 13.21 -3.60 -2.40
C GLY A 125 13.23 -4.54 -1.19
N ASP A 126 13.48 -4.03 0.00
CA ASP A 126 13.29 -4.76 1.26
C ASP A 126 11.81 -4.75 1.65
N ILE A 127 11.11 -3.62 1.51
CA ILE A 127 9.64 -3.60 1.58
C ILE A 127 9.06 -3.87 0.19
N GLN A 128 8.19 -4.87 0.11
CA GLN A 128 7.52 -5.24 -1.14
C GLN A 128 6.15 -4.58 -1.27
N ILE A 129 5.47 -4.26 -0.17
CA ILE A 129 4.13 -3.66 -0.20
C ILE A 129 4.15 -2.35 0.57
N LEU A 130 3.83 -1.25 -0.12
CA LEU A 130 3.70 0.06 0.50
C LEU A 130 2.30 0.63 0.25
N CYS A 131 1.54 0.82 1.33
CA CYS A 131 0.22 1.47 1.27
C CYS A 131 0.37 2.98 1.44
N THR A 132 -0.22 3.78 0.55
CA THR A 132 -0.08 5.24 0.61
C THR A 132 -1.33 5.98 0.20
N THR A 133 -1.33 7.30 0.35
CA THR A 133 -2.42 8.17 -0.09
C THR A 133 -2.23 8.60 -1.54
N ASN A 134 -3.31 8.84 -2.28
CA ASN A 134 -3.25 9.26 -3.70
C ASN A 134 -2.40 10.52 -3.91
N THR A 135 -2.35 11.42 -2.93
CA THR A 135 -1.52 12.64 -2.98
C THR A 135 -0.02 12.37 -2.98
N LEU A 136 0.42 11.13 -2.72
CA LEU A 136 1.84 10.75 -2.83
C LEU A 136 2.31 10.69 -4.29
N ALA A 137 1.40 10.49 -5.24
CA ALA A 137 1.73 10.40 -6.66
C ALA A 137 2.43 11.66 -7.19
N HIS A 138 2.24 12.81 -6.54
CA HIS A 138 2.76 14.11 -6.97
C HIS A 138 4.18 14.45 -6.49
N GLY A 139 4.81 13.65 -5.62
CA GLY A 139 5.99 14.12 -4.90
C GLY A 139 7.09 13.11 -4.59
N ILE A 140 6.89 11.81 -4.87
CA ILE A 140 7.90 10.79 -4.54
C ILE A 140 8.10 9.81 -5.70
N ASN A 141 9.35 9.63 -6.12
CA ASN A 141 9.74 8.67 -7.15
C ASN A 141 9.93 7.27 -6.53
N LEU A 142 8.82 6.60 -6.22
CA LEU A 142 8.82 5.21 -5.75
C LEU A 142 8.41 4.27 -6.89
N PRO A 143 9.36 3.78 -7.71
CA PRO A 143 9.03 2.86 -8.79
C PRO A 143 8.49 1.54 -8.21
N ALA A 144 7.29 1.17 -8.64
CA ALA A 144 6.65 -0.09 -8.28
C ALA A 144 6.37 -0.91 -9.54
N HIS A 145 6.51 -2.23 -9.44
CA HIS A 145 6.07 -3.12 -10.51
C HIS A 145 4.55 -3.13 -10.64
N THR A 146 3.84 -3.03 -9.52
CA THR A 146 2.38 -3.11 -9.46
C THR A 146 1.83 -1.90 -8.73
N VAL A 147 0.78 -1.32 -9.26
CA VAL A 147 0.04 -0.25 -8.60
C VAL A 147 -1.41 -0.69 -8.44
N VAL A 148 -1.89 -0.70 -7.21
CA VAL A 148 -3.28 -0.98 -6.86
C VAL A 148 -3.91 0.33 -6.41
N ILE A 149 -4.91 0.81 -7.14
CA ILE A 149 -5.72 1.95 -6.71
C ILE A 149 -6.94 1.37 -6.00
N LYS A 150 -6.98 1.51 -4.68
CA LYS A 150 -8.08 1.01 -3.86
C LYS A 150 -9.24 1.99 -3.96
N SER A 151 -10.29 1.56 -4.66
CA SER A 151 -11.48 2.33 -4.99
C SER A 151 -11.28 3.40 -6.06
N THR A 152 -12.37 3.75 -6.73
CA THR A 152 -12.46 4.87 -7.67
C THR A 152 -13.15 6.08 -7.07
N GLN A 153 -13.52 6.02 -5.80
CA GLN A 153 -14.20 7.08 -5.06
C GLN A 153 -13.40 7.51 -3.82
N HIS A 154 -13.66 8.73 -3.36
CA HIS A 154 -13.12 9.27 -2.12
C HIS A 154 -14.17 10.12 -1.41
N PHE A 155 -14.07 10.17 -0.08
CA PHE A 155 -14.92 11.04 0.71
C PHE A 155 -14.43 12.49 0.60
N ASN A 156 -15.25 13.36 0.02
CA ASN A 156 -15.01 14.80 -0.01
C ASN A 156 -15.54 15.42 1.29
N LYS A 157 -14.64 15.95 2.12
CA LYS A 157 -15.01 16.51 3.43
C LYS A 157 -15.83 17.79 3.34
N GLU A 158 -15.59 18.61 2.32
CA GLU A 158 -16.28 19.90 2.13
C GLU A 158 -17.73 19.69 1.71
N LYS A 159 -17.97 18.72 0.83
CA LYS A 159 -19.30 18.36 0.33
C LYS A 159 -20.01 17.31 1.19
N GLY A 160 -19.29 16.64 2.10
CA GLY A 160 -19.83 15.61 2.98
C GLY A 160 -20.30 14.33 2.27
N LEU A 161 -19.78 14.05 1.07
CA LEU A 161 -20.23 12.93 0.23
C LEU A 161 -19.07 12.26 -0.51
N TYR A 162 -19.29 11.02 -0.98
CA TYR A 162 -18.32 10.31 -1.80
C TYR A 162 -18.38 10.80 -3.25
N MET A 163 -17.21 11.08 -3.81
CA MET A 163 -17.02 11.53 -5.19
C MET A 163 -16.07 10.61 -5.93
N GLU A 164 -16.29 10.43 -7.22
CA GLU A 164 -15.31 9.76 -8.08
C GLU A 164 -14.03 10.58 -8.20
N TYR A 165 -12.91 9.91 -8.42
CA TYR A 165 -11.67 10.57 -8.81
C TYR A 165 -11.77 11.10 -10.23
N ASP A 166 -11.19 12.28 -10.45
CA ASP A 166 -10.91 12.75 -11.80
C ASP A 166 -9.96 11.76 -12.49
N ARG A 167 -10.18 11.54 -13.80
CA ARG A 167 -9.32 10.66 -14.60
C ARG A 167 -7.84 11.05 -14.50
N SER A 168 -7.57 12.35 -14.43
CA SER A 168 -6.21 12.88 -14.28
C SER A 168 -5.53 12.39 -13.00
N THR A 169 -6.26 12.16 -11.91
CA THR A 169 -5.72 11.62 -10.65
C THR A 169 -5.32 10.16 -10.77
N ILE A 170 -6.03 9.37 -11.57
CA ILE A 170 -5.79 7.93 -11.74
C ILE A 170 -4.64 7.67 -12.73
N GLN A 171 -4.44 8.56 -13.70
CA GLN A 171 -3.54 8.34 -14.85
C GLN A 171 -2.11 8.87 -14.68
N GLN A 172 -1.78 9.52 -13.55
CA GLN A 172 -0.42 10.01 -13.29
C GLN A 172 0.52 8.84 -13.04
#